data_AF-A0A4U3MIS3-F1
#
_entry.id   AF-A0A4U3MIS3-F1
#
_cell.length_a   1.000
_cell.length_b   1.000
_cell.length_c   1.000
_cell.angle_alpha   90.00
_cell.angle_beta   90.00
_cell.angle_gamma   90.00
#
_symmetry.space_group_name_H-M   'P 1'
#
loop_
_entity.id
_entity.type
_entity.pdbx_description
1 polymer ?
#
loop_
_entity_poly.entity_id
_entity_poly.type
_entity_poly.pdbx_seq_one_letter_code
_entity_poly.pdbx_strand_id
1 'polypeptide(L)'
;MTAERYARRAADLALAQVADRAHVLTGAAGARPGHRDGTRLQPAGVTLVPSRTDPADPAVFAARCGEHLCAGRFDQTAGGIAGGRVARRTDIDLLVYLAELASLPEDDWQPYFEFFSPRCIENGSEAPRIVWGEDCRGRRHFDGVGLVNWCLEQAVDARYPITFDFVTWATDAAGAVAVPVTDPPCPGDLVFADRNDGTPEIGILAGAGESGQVVLAGQTTVGVVCRPFSPADWTRRRRPTAALLHD
;
A
#
# COMPACT_ATOMS: atom_id res chain seq x y z
N MET A 1 -7.31 0.97 -27.13
CA MET A 1 -6.12 1.42 -26.37
C MET A 1 -4.95 0.52 -26.75
N THR A 2 -3.68 0.96 -26.73
CA THR A 2 -2.52 0.06 -26.99
C THR A 2 -1.94 -0.47 -25.69
N ALA A 3 -1.17 -1.57 -25.76
CA ALA A 3 -0.54 -2.15 -24.58
C ALA A 3 0.37 -1.17 -23.83
N GLU A 4 1.23 -0.49 -24.59
CA GLU A 4 2.11 0.55 -24.07
C GLU A 4 1.35 1.70 -23.41
N ARG A 5 0.22 2.13 -23.98
CA ARG A 5 -0.55 3.25 -23.47
C ARG A 5 -1.20 2.93 -22.12
N TYR A 6 -1.78 1.74 -21.96
CA TYR A 6 -2.37 1.39 -20.67
C TYR A 6 -1.29 1.06 -19.63
N ALA A 7 -0.17 0.45 -20.04
CA ALA A 7 0.95 0.18 -19.14
C ALA A 7 1.49 1.49 -18.55
N ARG A 8 1.69 2.51 -19.39
CA ARG A 8 2.03 3.87 -18.94
C ARG A 8 0.98 4.47 -18.02
N ARG A 9 -0.31 4.34 -18.36
CA ARG A 9 -1.39 4.82 -17.49
C ARG A 9 -1.40 4.12 -16.12
N ALA A 10 -1.09 2.83 -16.07
CA ALA A 10 -0.99 2.09 -14.81
C ALA A 10 0.18 2.62 -13.96
N ALA A 11 1.32 2.95 -14.58
CA ALA A 11 2.42 3.63 -13.91
C ALA A 11 2.02 5.01 -13.36
N ASP A 12 1.31 5.82 -14.14
CA ASP A 12 0.81 7.14 -13.70
C ASP A 12 -0.14 7.01 -12.50
N LEU A 13 -1.02 6.00 -12.53
CA LEU A 13 -1.93 5.68 -11.43
C LEU A 13 -1.18 5.24 -10.17
N ALA A 14 -0.12 4.45 -10.32
CA ALA A 14 0.74 4.06 -9.19
C ALA A 14 1.43 5.28 -8.57
N LEU A 15 1.99 6.18 -9.39
CA LEU A 15 2.56 7.45 -8.92
C LEU A 15 1.52 8.31 -8.21
N ALA A 16 0.28 8.35 -8.69
CA ALA A 16 -0.81 9.04 -8.01
C ALA A 16 -1.06 8.47 -6.61
N GLN A 17 -0.93 7.15 -6.39
CA GLN A 17 -1.07 6.55 -5.06
C GLN A 17 0.05 6.97 -4.09
N VAL A 18 1.26 7.26 -4.59
CA VAL A 18 2.33 7.85 -3.79
C VAL A 18 1.96 9.28 -3.38
N ALA A 19 1.48 10.09 -4.32
CA ALA A 19 1.05 11.46 -4.06
C ALA A 19 -0.16 11.54 -3.10
N ASP A 20 -1.11 10.62 -3.26
CA ASP A 20 -2.32 10.47 -2.43
C ASP A 20 -2.03 9.86 -1.06
N ARG A 21 -0.76 9.48 -0.81
CA ARG A 21 -0.30 8.96 0.48
C ARG A 21 -1.00 7.65 0.85
N ALA A 22 -1.16 6.75 -0.11
CA ALA A 22 -1.79 5.46 0.13
C ALA A 22 -1.01 4.62 1.15
N HIS A 23 -1.74 3.85 1.94
CA HIS A 23 -1.21 3.02 3.02
C HIS A 23 -0.98 1.58 2.55
N VAL A 24 -0.18 0.84 3.31
CA VAL A 24 0.02 -0.60 3.08
C VAL A 24 -0.81 -1.38 4.08
N LEU A 25 -1.62 -2.32 3.58
CA LEU A 25 -2.45 -3.21 4.37
C LEU A 25 -2.74 -4.48 3.56
N THR A 26 -2.36 -5.62 4.12
CA THR A 26 -2.52 -6.93 3.48
C THR A 26 -3.97 -7.21 3.10
N GLY A 27 -4.19 -7.63 1.85
CA GLY A 27 -5.51 -7.95 1.32
C GLY A 27 -6.38 -6.74 1.02
N ALA A 28 -5.93 -5.49 1.19
CA ALA A 28 -6.82 -4.35 1.03
C ALA A 28 -7.24 -4.05 -0.43
N ALA A 29 -6.46 -4.54 -1.41
CA ALA A 29 -6.75 -4.45 -2.84
C ALA A 29 -7.16 -3.04 -3.35
N GLY A 30 -6.66 -1.99 -2.72
CA GLY A 30 -6.92 -0.59 -3.09
C GLY A 30 -8.16 0.04 -2.48
N ALA A 31 -8.95 -0.69 -1.69
CA ALA A 31 -10.17 -0.16 -1.08
C ALA A 31 -9.88 0.89 0.00
N ARG A 32 -10.77 1.89 0.11
CA ARG A 32 -10.81 2.80 1.26
C ARG A 32 -11.68 2.22 2.38
N PRO A 33 -11.43 2.58 3.66
CA PRO A 33 -12.27 2.13 4.76
C PRO A 33 -13.75 2.46 4.54
N GLY A 34 -14.62 1.44 4.53
CA GLY A 34 -16.07 1.60 4.34
C GLY A 34 -16.52 1.81 2.88
N HIS A 35 -15.61 1.79 1.91
CA HIS A 35 -15.93 1.97 0.50
C HIS A 35 -15.86 0.65 -0.30
N ARG A 36 -16.46 0.66 -1.49
CA ARG A 36 -16.47 -0.45 -2.45
C ARG A 36 -15.65 -0.14 -3.72
N ASP A 37 -14.44 0.35 -3.53
CA ASP A 37 -13.60 0.93 -4.59
C ASP A 37 -12.18 0.35 -4.69
N GLY A 38 -11.99 -0.88 -4.19
CA GLY A 38 -10.83 -1.71 -4.49
C GLY A 38 -10.87 -2.33 -5.89
N THR A 39 -10.12 -3.42 -6.10
CA THR A 39 -10.17 -4.19 -7.36
C THR A 39 -11.55 -4.82 -7.58
N ARG A 40 -11.85 -5.25 -8.79
CA ARG A 40 -13.14 -5.88 -9.10
C ARG A 40 -13.38 -7.19 -8.34
N LEU A 41 -12.34 -7.97 -8.07
CA LEU A 41 -12.44 -9.17 -7.24
C LEU A 41 -12.66 -8.84 -5.77
N GLN A 42 -12.03 -7.79 -5.30
CA GLN A 42 -12.06 -7.40 -3.90
C GLN A 42 -12.40 -5.92 -3.77
N PRO A 43 -13.66 -5.55 -4.10
CA PRO A 43 -14.06 -4.16 -4.14
C PRO A 43 -14.12 -3.55 -2.73
N ALA A 44 -14.29 -4.37 -1.71
CA ALA A 44 -14.42 -3.96 -0.31
C ALA A 44 -13.60 -4.90 0.60
N GLY A 45 -13.57 -4.59 1.89
CA GLY A 45 -12.89 -5.40 2.91
C GLY A 45 -12.11 -4.57 3.92
N VAL A 46 -11.84 -3.31 3.60
CA VAL A 46 -11.22 -2.36 4.52
C VAL A 46 -12.30 -1.66 5.33
N THR A 47 -12.15 -1.66 6.66
CA THR A 47 -13.05 -0.98 7.61
C THR A 47 -12.25 -0.15 8.59
N LEU A 48 -12.85 0.89 9.16
CA LEU A 48 -12.29 1.52 10.37
C LEU A 48 -12.63 0.63 11.55
N VAL A 49 -11.65 0.31 12.39
CA VAL A 49 -11.91 -0.44 13.62
C VAL A 49 -12.65 0.45 14.63
N PRO A 50 -13.44 -0.15 15.54
CA PRO A 50 -13.98 0.60 16.66
C PRO A 50 -12.88 1.29 17.43
N SER A 51 -13.12 2.57 17.69
CA SER A 51 -12.20 3.45 18.40
C SER A 51 -11.89 2.91 19.80
N ARG A 52 -10.61 2.86 20.17
CA ARG A 52 -10.16 2.50 21.52
C ARG A 52 -9.18 3.54 22.04
N THR A 53 -9.43 4.02 23.26
CA THR A 53 -8.59 5.02 23.95
C THR A 53 -7.83 4.46 25.15
N ASP A 54 -7.85 3.14 25.37
CA ASP A 54 -6.98 2.50 26.36
C ASP A 54 -5.52 2.63 25.91
N PRO A 55 -4.62 3.27 26.70
CA PRO A 55 -3.21 3.39 26.35
C PRO A 55 -2.46 2.06 26.19
N ALA A 56 -3.01 0.94 26.68
CA ALA A 56 -2.42 -0.39 26.49
C ALA A 56 -2.77 -1.01 25.12
N ASP A 57 -3.91 -0.64 24.54
CA ASP A 57 -4.39 -1.12 23.23
C ASP A 57 -5.21 -0.02 22.52
N PRO A 58 -4.58 1.11 22.16
CA PRO A 58 -5.31 2.16 21.46
C PRO A 58 -5.61 1.72 20.04
N ALA A 59 -6.67 2.26 19.47
CA ALA A 59 -6.97 2.15 18.04
C ALA A 59 -7.83 3.32 17.63
N VAL A 60 -7.20 4.43 17.25
CA VAL A 60 -7.91 5.64 16.82
C VAL A 60 -7.72 5.80 15.31
N PHE A 61 -8.83 5.94 14.57
CA PHE A 61 -8.86 6.09 13.11
C PHE A 61 -7.98 5.08 12.35
N ALA A 62 -7.92 3.84 12.84
CA ALA A 62 -7.12 2.78 12.25
C ALA A 62 -7.97 1.92 11.31
N ALA A 63 -7.44 1.61 10.14
CA ALA A 63 -8.08 0.69 9.20
C ALA A 63 -7.70 -0.77 9.49
N ARG A 64 -8.61 -1.70 9.18
CA ARG A 64 -8.40 -3.15 9.25
C ARG A 64 -8.88 -3.82 7.97
N CYS A 65 -8.18 -4.88 7.58
CA CYS A 65 -8.58 -5.81 6.52
C CYS A 65 -8.28 -7.24 6.99
N GLY A 66 -9.32 -8.06 7.18
CA GLY A 66 -9.18 -9.35 7.86
C GLY A 66 -8.60 -9.17 9.26
N GLU A 67 -7.55 -9.94 9.58
CA GLU A 67 -6.83 -9.85 10.87
C GLU A 67 -5.79 -8.73 10.91
N HIS A 68 -5.52 -8.06 9.79
CA HIS A 68 -4.44 -7.08 9.71
C HIS A 68 -4.93 -5.69 10.08
N LEU A 69 -4.21 -5.03 10.99
CA LEU A 69 -4.42 -3.61 11.33
C LEU A 69 -3.39 -2.74 10.60
N CYS A 70 -3.85 -1.64 10.00
CA CYS A 70 -2.95 -0.69 9.36
C CYS A 70 -2.17 0.07 10.43
N ALA A 71 -0.85 0.07 10.29
CA ALA A 71 0.05 0.84 11.14
C ALA A 71 0.00 2.34 10.86
N GLY A 72 -0.52 2.74 9.69
CA GLY A 72 -0.34 4.08 9.14
C GLY A 72 1.13 4.37 8.83
N ARG A 73 1.38 5.39 8.02
CA ARG A 73 2.77 5.81 7.74
C ARG A 73 3.33 6.51 8.97
N PHE A 74 4.44 6.01 9.52
CA PHE A 74 5.05 6.59 10.71
C PHE A 74 6.59 6.56 10.71
N ASP A 75 7.23 5.67 9.97
CA ASP A 75 8.68 5.53 10.05
C ASP A 75 9.37 6.51 9.12
N GLN A 76 9.63 7.74 9.59
CA GLN A 76 10.32 8.77 8.82
C GLN A 76 11.69 8.30 8.29
N THR A 77 12.40 7.46 9.04
CA THR A 77 13.75 6.98 8.65
C THR A 77 13.70 6.05 7.44
N ALA A 78 12.56 5.37 7.24
CA ALA A 78 12.28 4.51 6.11
C ALA A 78 11.43 5.19 5.01
N GLY A 79 11.17 6.50 5.11
CA GLY A 79 10.40 7.28 4.12
C GLY A 79 8.94 7.56 4.49
N GLY A 80 8.55 7.26 5.73
CA GLY A 80 7.26 7.62 6.31
C GLY A 80 7.15 9.11 6.66
N ILE A 81 6.13 9.49 7.42
CA ILE A 81 5.84 10.90 7.73
C ILE A 81 6.64 11.37 8.93
N ALA A 82 7.24 12.55 8.83
CA ALA A 82 7.92 13.20 9.93
C ALA A 82 7.00 13.40 11.15
N GLY A 83 7.50 13.03 12.34
CA GLY A 83 6.74 13.05 13.59
C GLY A 83 6.04 11.74 13.95
N GLY A 84 5.87 10.82 12.99
CA GLY A 84 5.44 9.45 13.27
C GLY A 84 6.51 8.70 14.04
N ARG A 85 6.08 7.83 14.97
CA ARG A 85 7.01 7.09 15.85
C ARG A 85 6.34 5.91 16.54
N VAL A 86 7.16 5.00 17.04
CA VAL A 86 6.75 4.06 18.08
C VAL A 86 6.52 4.83 19.38
N ALA A 87 5.48 4.46 20.11
CA ALA A 87 5.12 5.03 21.40
C ALA A 87 5.15 3.96 22.50
N ARG A 88 5.33 4.42 23.73
CA ARG A 88 5.12 3.61 24.93
C ARG A 88 3.77 3.97 25.52
N ARG A 89 3.10 2.99 26.14
CA ARG A 89 1.84 3.19 26.87
C ARG A 89 1.92 4.23 28.01
N THR A 90 3.14 4.61 28.42
CA THR A 90 3.43 5.60 29.47
C THR A 90 3.86 6.96 28.91
N ASP A 91 3.90 7.13 27.59
CA ASP A 91 4.28 8.42 26.98
C ASP A 91 3.22 9.47 27.36
N ILE A 92 3.67 10.65 27.83
CA ILE A 92 2.78 11.70 28.34
C ILE A 92 1.84 12.21 27.24
N ASP A 93 2.36 12.43 26.03
CA ASP A 93 1.56 12.92 24.90
C ASP A 93 0.48 11.92 24.47
N LEU A 94 0.78 10.62 24.50
CA LEU A 94 -0.20 9.55 24.28
C LEU A 94 -1.31 9.59 25.33
N LEU A 95 -0.94 9.63 26.61
CA LEU A 95 -1.89 9.62 27.72
C LEU A 95 -2.80 10.85 27.68
N VAL A 96 -2.24 12.03 27.44
CA VAL A 96 -2.99 13.29 27.35
C VAL A 96 -3.95 13.26 26.16
N TYR A 97 -3.46 12.90 24.97
CA TYR A 97 -4.28 12.83 23.76
C TYR A 97 -5.44 11.83 23.90
N LEU A 98 -5.18 10.62 24.39
CA LEU A 98 -6.22 9.61 24.56
C LEU A 98 -7.26 10.01 25.61
N ALA A 99 -6.85 10.66 26.70
CA ALA A 99 -7.76 11.19 27.71
C ALA A 99 -8.61 12.34 27.16
N GLU A 100 -8.03 13.21 26.33
CA GLU A 100 -8.77 14.27 25.65
C GLU A 100 -9.85 13.69 24.72
N LEU A 101 -9.50 12.74 23.86
CA LEU A 101 -10.48 12.06 23.00
C LEU A 101 -11.57 11.38 23.83
N ALA A 102 -11.21 10.67 24.89
CA ALA A 102 -12.19 10.01 25.77
C ALA A 102 -13.18 10.97 26.46
N SER A 103 -12.85 12.27 26.51
CA SER A 103 -13.72 13.32 27.06
C SER A 103 -14.65 13.96 26.03
N LEU A 104 -14.46 13.65 24.74
CA LEU A 104 -15.19 14.25 23.61
C LEU A 104 -16.10 13.21 22.91
N PRO A 105 -17.20 13.65 22.28
CA PRO A 105 -17.93 12.84 21.31
C PRO A 105 -17.03 12.40 20.15
N GLU A 106 -17.20 11.17 19.64
CA GLU A 106 -16.35 10.63 18.56
C GLU A 106 -16.37 11.48 17.27
N ASP A 107 -17.48 12.15 16.97
CA ASP A 107 -17.61 13.03 15.80
C ASP A 107 -16.68 14.27 15.88
N ASP A 108 -16.27 14.66 17.09
CA ASP A 108 -15.37 15.79 17.33
C ASP A 108 -13.89 15.37 17.38
N TRP A 109 -13.59 14.06 17.33
CA TRP A 109 -12.23 13.58 17.44
C TRP A 109 -11.36 14.02 16.26
N GLN A 110 -10.16 14.51 16.56
CA GLN A 110 -9.18 14.96 15.58
C GLN A 110 -7.87 14.19 15.74
N PRO A 111 -7.13 13.93 14.65
CA PRO A 111 -5.81 13.31 14.73
C PRO A 111 -4.82 14.25 15.41
N TYR A 112 -3.90 13.67 16.18
CA TYR A 112 -2.78 14.37 16.81
C TYR A 112 -1.90 15.05 15.76
N PHE A 113 -1.68 16.36 15.94
CA PHE A 113 -1.03 17.23 14.96
C PHE A 113 -1.62 17.10 13.54
N GLU A 114 -2.93 16.93 13.39
CA GLU A 114 -3.64 16.82 12.10
C GLU A 114 -3.31 15.57 11.25
N PHE A 115 -2.33 14.76 11.66
CA PHE A 115 -1.86 13.63 10.86
C PHE A 115 -1.92 12.30 11.60
N PHE A 116 -1.61 12.28 12.89
CA PHE A 116 -1.29 11.04 13.58
C PHE A 116 -2.40 10.55 14.48
N SER A 117 -2.53 9.24 14.61
CA SER A 117 -3.40 8.63 15.60
C SER A 117 -2.71 7.40 16.20
N PRO A 118 -2.91 7.12 17.49
CA PRO A 118 -2.28 6.00 18.13
C PRO A 118 -3.03 4.72 17.79
N ARG A 119 -2.27 3.65 17.54
CA ARG A 119 -2.81 2.31 17.37
C ARG A 119 -1.84 1.25 17.85
N CYS A 120 -2.35 0.18 18.45
CA CYS A 120 -1.57 -1.00 18.78
C CYS A 120 -1.58 -1.95 17.58
N ILE A 121 -0.40 -2.22 17.02
CA ILE A 121 -0.24 -3.17 15.90
C ILE A 121 0.38 -4.47 16.38
N GLU A 122 -0.15 -5.56 15.84
CA GLU A 122 0.38 -6.91 15.99
C GLU A 122 1.00 -7.32 14.64
N ASN A 123 2.30 -7.60 14.63
CA ASN A 123 3.01 -8.04 13.43
C ASN A 123 3.44 -9.51 13.60
N GLY A 124 2.46 -10.42 13.53
CA GLY A 124 2.73 -11.86 13.59
C GLY A 124 3.37 -12.29 14.91
N SER A 125 4.63 -12.71 14.86
CA SER A 125 5.38 -13.22 16.03
C SER A 125 6.03 -12.13 16.89
N GLU A 126 5.97 -10.87 16.47
CA GLU A 126 6.50 -9.76 17.26
C GLU A 126 5.55 -9.36 18.39
N ALA A 127 6.12 -8.85 19.50
CA ALA A 127 5.32 -8.28 20.57
C ALA A 127 4.49 -7.08 20.04
N PRO A 128 3.22 -6.92 20.49
CA PRO A 128 2.41 -5.78 20.11
C PRO A 128 3.11 -4.46 20.41
N ARG A 129 3.01 -3.50 19.50
CA ARG A 129 3.63 -2.17 19.66
C ARG A 129 2.65 -1.06 19.33
N ILE A 130 2.75 0.03 20.09
CA ILE A 130 1.94 1.23 19.85
C ILE A 130 2.69 2.13 18.89
N VAL A 131 1.99 2.64 17.87
CA VAL A 131 2.56 3.57 16.89
C VAL A 131 1.66 4.79 16.71
N TRP A 132 2.28 5.94 16.51
CA TRP A 132 1.65 7.14 15.96
C TRP A 132 1.64 7.05 14.44
N GLY A 133 0.68 6.29 13.92
CA GLY A 133 0.43 6.13 12.48
C GLY A 133 -0.27 7.32 11.87
N GLU A 134 -0.16 7.54 10.57
CA GLU A 134 -1.08 8.46 9.86
C GLU A 134 -2.55 8.00 9.97
N ASP A 135 -3.48 8.93 10.05
CA ASP A 135 -4.92 8.72 9.96
C ASP A 135 -5.30 7.93 8.69
N CYS A 136 -6.06 6.84 8.85
CA CYS A 136 -6.49 5.98 7.75
C CYS A 136 -7.78 6.46 7.06
N ARG A 137 -8.50 7.44 7.60
CA ARG A 137 -9.76 7.93 7.03
C ARG A 137 -9.54 8.47 5.62
N GLY A 138 -10.35 7.98 4.68
CA GLY A 138 -10.28 8.37 3.27
C GLY A 138 -9.03 7.90 2.51
N ARG A 139 -8.08 7.23 3.16
CA ARG A 139 -6.85 6.72 2.52
C ARG A 139 -7.11 5.38 1.83
N ARG A 140 -6.53 5.20 0.64
CA ARG A 140 -6.48 3.88 -0.03
C ARG A 140 -5.45 3.00 0.64
N HIS A 141 -5.71 1.71 0.63
CA HIS A 141 -4.87 0.72 1.25
C HIS A 141 -4.53 -0.38 0.24
N PHE A 142 -3.26 -0.75 0.14
CA PHE A 142 -2.79 -1.75 -0.83
C PHE A 142 -1.86 -2.77 -0.18
N ASP A 143 -1.85 -3.99 -0.71
CA ASP A 143 -0.65 -4.82 -0.71
C ASP A 143 0.02 -4.74 -2.08
N GLY A 144 1.18 -5.39 -2.25
CA GLY A 144 1.95 -5.32 -3.51
C GLY A 144 1.14 -5.76 -4.73
N VAL A 145 0.49 -6.92 -4.64
CA VAL A 145 -0.32 -7.48 -5.74
C VAL A 145 -1.56 -6.63 -6.00
N GLY A 146 -2.25 -6.20 -4.95
CA GLY A 146 -3.43 -5.36 -5.00
C GLY A 146 -3.14 -4.00 -5.65
N LEU A 147 -1.99 -3.39 -5.38
CA LEU A 147 -1.56 -2.17 -6.06
C LEU A 147 -1.42 -2.39 -7.57
N VAL A 148 -0.75 -3.47 -7.97
CA VAL A 148 -0.54 -3.82 -9.37
C VAL A 148 -1.86 -4.08 -10.08
N ASN A 149 -2.68 -4.96 -9.53
CA ASN A 149 -3.98 -5.32 -10.12
C ASN A 149 -4.89 -4.11 -10.22
N TRP A 150 -4.97 -3.30 -9.17
CA TRP A 150 -5.80 -2.08 -9.18
C TRP A 150 -5.33 -1.10 -10.25
N CYS A 151 -4.03 -0.79 -10.32
CA CYS A 151 -3.52 0.15 -11.32
C CYS A 151 -3.78 -0.32 -12.75
N LEU A 152 -3.62 -1.62 -13.02
CA LEU A 152 -3.87 -2.20 -14.34
C LEU A 152 -5.37 -2.21 -14.67
N GLU A 153 -6.24 -2.61 -13.75
CA GLU A 153 -7.71 -2.60 -13.93
C GLU A 153 -8.22 -1.18 -14.23
N GLN A 154 -7.77 -0.19 -13.47
CA GLN A 154 -8.14 1.21 -13.67
C GLN A 154 -7.56 1.77 -14.98
N ALA A 155 -6.38 1.29 -15.42
CA ALA A 155 -5.75 1.76 -16.65
C ALA A 155 -6.49 1.30 -17.91
N VAL A 156 -6.93 0.04 -17.93
CA VAL A 156 -7.65 -0.52 -19.09
C VAL A 156 -9.17 -0.34 -19.03
N ASP A 157 -9.71 0.16 -17.90
CA ASP A 157 -11.13 0.10 -17.59
C ASP A 157 -11.67 -1.33 -17.77
N ALA A 158 -10.91 -2.29 -17.21
CA ALA A 158 -11.04 -3.71 -17.53
C ALA A 158 -12.47 -4.17 -17.34
N ARG A 159 -13.13 -4.74 -18.34
CA ARG A 159 -14.47 -5.30 -18.14
C ARG A 159 -14.44 -6.52 -17.22
N TYR A 160 -13.36 -7.28 -17.27
CA TYR A 160 -13.12 -8.44 -16.42
C TYR A 160 -12.11 -8.14 -15.32
N PRO A 161 -12.25 -8.77 -14.14
CA PRO A 161 -11.28 -8.62 -13.07
C PRO A 161 -9.91 -9.20 -13.47
N ILE A 162 -8.84 -8.51 -13.09
CA ILE A 162 -7.48 -9.04 -13.13
C ILE A 162 -7.26 -9.82 -11.84
N THR A 163 -7.19 -11.15 -11.95
CA THR A 163 -7.22 -12.07 -10.80
C THR A 163 -5.85 -12.62 -10.42
N PHE A 164 -4.77 -12.04 -10.94
CA PHE A 164 -3.45 -12.62 -10.85
C PHE A 164 -2.83 -12.37 -9.47
N ASP A 165 -2.35 -13.44 -8.85
CA ASP A 165 -1.51 -13.37 -7.66
C ASP A 165 -0.04 -13.11 -8.04
N PHE A 166 0.83 -13.04 -7.02
CA PHE A 166 2.26 -12.83 -7.24
C PHE A 166 2.87 -13.90 -8.17
N VAL A 167 2.56 -15.18 -7.93
CA VAL A 167 3.15 -16.29 -8.70
C VAL A 167 2.73 -16.20 -10.15
N THR A 168 1.43 -16.01 -10.39
CA THR A 168 0.84 -15.86 -11.73
C THR A 168 1.53 -14.72 -12.47
N TRP A 169 1.65 -13.55 -11.86
CA TRP A 169 2.37 -12.44 -12.47
C TRP A 169 3.84 -12.76 -12.76
N ALA A 170 4.52 -13.44 -11.85
CA ALA A 170 5.95 -13.69 -11.95
C ALA A 170 6.31 -14.81 -12.95
N THR A 171 5.42 -15.78 -13.23
CA THR A 171 5.72 -16.98 -14.02
C THR A 171 4.95 -17.06 -15.35
N ASP A 172 3.62 -16.91 -15.32
CA ASP A 172 2.73 -17.33 -16.43
C ASP A 172 1.44 -16.49 -16.53
N ALA A 173 1.56 -15.19 -16.36
CA ALA A 173 0.43 -14.30 -16.61
C ALA A 173 0.23 -14.20 -18.13
N ALA A 174 -0.85 -14.77 -18.65
CA ALA A 174 -1.28 -14.61 -20.06
C ALA A 174 -1.33 -13.12 -20.50
N GLY A 175 -1.41 -12.20 -19.54
CA GLY A 175 -1.36 -10.75 -19.72
C GLY A 175 0.02 -10.09 -19.77
N ALA A 176 1.13 -10.82 -19.62
CA ALA A 176 2.48 -10.24 -19.62
C ALA A 176 3.57 -11.16 -20.18
N VAL A 177 4.62 -10.59 -20.76
CA VAL A 177 5.78 -11.33 -21.29
C VAL A 177 7.04 -11.08 -20.47
N ALA A 178 7.93 -12.06 -20.40
CA ALA A 178 9.24 -11.88 -19.77
C ALA A 178 10.10 -10.88 -20.55
N VAL A 179 10.82 -10.04 -19.79
CA VAL A 179 11.83 -9.12 -20.32
C VAL A 179 13.04 -9.17 -19.39
N PRO A 180 14.28 -9.10 -19.90
CA PRO A 180 15.46 -8.99 -19.06
C PRO A 180 15.34 -7.82 -18.08
N VAL A 181 15.71 -8.04 -16.82
CA VAL A 181 15.73 -6.98 -15.79
C VAL A 181 16.72 -5.87 -16.17
N THR A 182 17.77 -6.22 -16.93
CA THR A 182 18.82 -5.31 -17.42
C THR A 182 18.41 -4.46 -18.63
N ASP A 183 17.29 -4.77 -19.29
CA ASP A 183 16.81 -3.95 -20.42
C ASP A 183 16.42 -2.54 -19.92
N PRO A 184 16.42 -1.52 -20.79
CA PRO A 184 15.99 -0.18 -20.41
C PRO A 184 14.61 -0.17 -19.73
N PRO A 185 14.44 0.50 -18.57
CA PRO A 185 13.16 0.69 -17.89
C PRO A 185 12.06 1.22 -18.82
N CYS A 186 10.88 0.58 -18.76
CA CYS A 186 9.71 0.92 -19.55
C CYS A 186 8.53 1.11 -18.58
N PRO A 187 7.85 2.27 -18.61
CA PRO A 187 6.71 2.51 -17.74
C PRO A 187 5.62 1.45 -17.88
N GLY A 188 5.11 0.97 -16.74
CA GLY A 188 4.11 -0.08 -16.62
C GLY A 188 4.66 -1.50 -16.57
N ASP A 189 5.95 -1.71 -16.84
CA ASP A 189 6.57 -3.02 -16.61
C ASP A 189 6.52 -3.38 -15.12
N LEU A 190 6.26 -4.64 -14.84
CA LEU A 190 6.21 -5.20 -13.50
C LEU A 190 7.59 -5.78 -13.13
N VAL A 191 8.04 -5.53 -11.91
CA VAL A 191 9.30 -6.05 -11.39
C VAL A 191 9.06 -6.83 -10.12
N PHE A 192 9.84 -7.89 -9.92
CA PHE A 192 9.64 -8.86 -8.84
C PHE A 192 10.97 -9.16 -8.15
N ALA A 193 10.95 -9.26 -6.83
CA ALA A 193 12.09 -9.65 -6.03
C ALA A 193 11.69 -10.78 -5.06
N ASP A 194 12.54 -11.79 -4.98
CA ASP A 194 12.48 -12.81 -3.94
C ASP A 194 13.40 -12.34 -2.81
N ARG A 195 12.82 -11.80 -1.74
CA ARG A 195 13.60 -11.26 -0.63
C ARG A 195 14.16 -12.40 0.23
N ASN A 196 15.28 -12.12 0.92
CA ASN A 196 15.98 -13.12 1.74
C ASN A 196 15.15 -13.62 2.92
N ASP A 197 14.15 -12.85 3.36
CA ASP A 197 13.18 -13.23 4.38
C ASP A 197 12.01 -14.07 3.82
N GLY A 198 12.04 -14.39 2.52
CA GLY A 198 11.01 -15.13 1.81
C GLY A 198 9.80 -14.29 1.42
N THR A 199 9.79 -12.99 1.72
CA THR A 199 8.66 -12.11 1.39
C THR A 199 8.70 -11.75 -0.10
N PRO A 200 7.70 -12.14 -0.91
CA PRO A 200 7.65 -11.74 -2.31
C PRO A 200 7.38 -10.23 -2.42
N GLU A 201 8.11 -9.54 -3.28
CA GLU A 201 7.91 -8.11 -3.52
C GLU A 201 7.65 -7.85 -5.00
N ILE A 202 6.64 -7.03 -5.29
CA ILE A 202 6.23 -6.67 -6.65
C ILE A 202 6.05 -5.16 -6.76
N GLY A 203 6.43 -4.57 -7.88
CA GLY A 203 6.24 -3.14 -8.17
C GLY A 203 6.01 -2.83 -9.64
N ILE A 204 5.60 -1.60 -9.93
CA ILE A 204 5.39 -1.05 -11.28
C ILE A 204 6.51 -0.05 -11.59
N LEU A 205 7.20 -0.22 -12.72
CA LEU A 205 8.12 0.78 -13.23
C LEU A 205 7.36 2.02 -13.69
N ALA A 206 7.74 3.20 -13.22
CA ALA A 206 7.08 4.47 -13.55
C ALA A 206 7.94 5.40 -14.42
N GLY A 207 9.26 5.28 -14.37
CA GLY A 207 10.20 6.06 -15.17
C GLY A 207 10.63 5.37 -16.47
N ALA A 208 10.85 6.16 -17.52
CA ALA A 208 11.53 5.71 -18.74
C ALA A 208 12.99 6.18 -18.74
N GLY A 209 13.89 5.43 -19.38
CA GLY A 209 15.32 5.78 -19.51
C GLY A 209 16.22 5.09 -18.49
N GLU A 210 17.49 5.51 -18.42
CA GLU A 210 18.56 4.79 -17.69
C GLU A 210 18.35 4.75 -16.16
N SER A 211 17.67 5.74 -15.58
CA SER A 211 17.32 5.82 -14.16
C SER A 211 15.82 5.66 -13.96
N GLY A 212 15.33 4.43 -14.14
CA GLY A 212 13.94 4.09 -13.86
C GLY A 212 13.56 4.36 -12.40
N GLN A 213 12.26 4.48 -12.15
CA GLN A 213 11.68 4.46 -10.81
C GLN A 213 10.71 3.31 -10.70
N VAL A 214 10.56 2.74 -9.51
CA VAL A 214 9.60 1.68 -9.20
C VAL A 214 8.68 2.13 -8.08
N VAL A 215 7.38 2.01 -8.33
CA VAL A 215 6.33 2.22 -7.34
C VAL A 215 5.89 0.88 -6.79
N LEU A 216 5.84 0.76 -5.46
CA LEU A 216 5.40 -0.45 -4.78
C LEU A 216 4.73 -0.15 -3.45
N ALA A 217 3.93 -1.10 -2.98
CA ALA A 217 3.43 -1.15 -1.60
C ALA A 217 4.57 -1.67 -0.72
N GLY A 218 5.33 -0.77 -0.08
CA GLY A 218 6.61 -1.08 0.56
C GLY A 218 6.45 -1.81 1.89
N GLN A 219 6.22 -1.05 2.95
CA GLN A 219 6.01 -1.57 4.29
C GLN A 219 4.82 -0.87 4.93
N THR A 220 4.18 -1.52 5.90
CA THR A 220 3.07 -0.94 6.68
C THR A 220 3.43 0.39 7.32
N THR A 221 4.71 0.59 7.66
CA THR A 221 5.24 1.80 8.30
C THR A 221 5.49 2.96 7.34
N VAL A 222 5.51 2.73 6.03
CA VAL A 222 5.92 3.70 5.00
C VAL A 222 4.83 3.96 3.96
N GLY A 223 3.99 2.96 3.66
CA GLY A 223 2.92 3.05 2.66
C GLY A 223 3.38 2.72 1.24
N VAL A 224 2.64 3.24 0.26
CA VAL A 224 3.00 3.13 -1.16
C VAL A 224 4.09 4.16 -1.47
N VAL A 225 5.21 3.70 -2.02
CA VAL A 225 6.41 4.51 -2.22
C VAL A 225 6.96 4.40 -3.62
N CYS A 226 7.72 5.41 -4.02
CA CYS A 226 8.51 5.43 -5.24
C CYS A 226 9.99 5.39 -4.89
N ARG A 227 10.73 4.38 -5.38
CA ARG A 227 12.18 4.27 -5.18
C ARG A 227 12.94 4.20 -6.51
N PRO A 228 14.23 4.55 -6.55
CA PRO A 228 15.06 4.32 -7.73
C PRO A 228 15.03 2.84 -8.14
N PHE A 229 14.97 2.57 -9.44
CA PHE A 229 15.12 1.23 -9.97
C PHE A 229 16.60 0.88 -10.11
N SER A 230 17.01 -0.23 -9.51
CA SER A 230 18.32 -0.84 -9.70
C SER A 230 18.13 -2.30 -10.12
N PRO A 231 18.61 -2.74 -11.29
CA PRO A 231 18.44 -4.13 -11.75
C PRO A 231 18.92 -5.18 -10.75
N ALA A 232 19.90 -4.87 -9.90
CA ALA A 232 20.43 -5.79 -8.90
C ALA A 232 19.43 -6.12 -7.77
N ASP A 233 18.41 -5.30 -7.57
CA ASP A 233 17.41 -5.48 -6.52
C ASP A 233 16.23 -6.38 -6.94
N TRP A 234 16.20 -6.82 -8.21
CA TRP A 234 15.05 -7.50 -8.81
C TRP A 234 15.47 -8.79 -9.51
N THR A 235 14.69 -9.84 -9.31
CA THR A 235 14.97 -11.17 -9.88
C THR A 235 14.28 -11.37 -11.23
N ARG A 236 13.13 -10.71 -11.45
CA ARG A 236 12.31 -10.88 -12.65
C ARG A 236 11.69 -9.55 -13.09
N ARG A 237 11.41 -9.44 -14.38
CA ARG A 237 10.65 -8.34 -14.99
C ARG A 237 9.68 -8.87 -16.04
N ARG A 238 8.47 -8.30 -16.06
CA ARG A 238 7.38 -8.68 -16.96
C ARG A 238 6.78 -7.44 -17.60
N ARG A 239 6.50 -7.47 -18.90
CA ARG A 239 5.85 -6.39 -19.64
C ARG A 239 4.38 -6.75 -19.91
N PRO A 240 3.42 -5.96 -19.42
CA PRO A 240 2.02 -6.14 -19.77
C PRO A 240 1.81 -6.12 -21.30
N THR A 241 0.93 -6.99 -21.82
CA THR A 241 0.65 -7.14 -23.24
C THR A 241 -0.81 -6.81 -23.59
N ALA A 242 -1.11 -6.74 -24.89
CA ALA A 242 -2.47 -6.50 -25.36
C ALA A 242 -3.49 -7.56 -24.92
N ALA A 243 -3.05 -8.71 -24.37
CA ALA A 243 -3.95 -9.71 -23.81
C ALA A 243 -4.72 -9.20 -22.56
N LEU A 244 -4.27 -8.13 -21.91
CA LEU A 244 -5.04 -7.50 -20.82
C LEU A 244 -6.14 -6.55 -21.32
N LEU A 245 -6.22 -6.30 -22.62
CA LEU A 245 -7.19 -5.40 -23.23
C LEU A 245 -8.47 -6.11 -23.72
N HIS A 246 -8.67 -7.39 -23.39
CA HIS A 246 -9.82 -8.13 -23.90
C HIS A 246 -11.16 -7.56 -23.37
N ASP A 247 -12.06 -7.26 -24.31
CA ASP A 247 -13.41 -6.67 -24.15
C ASP A 247 -14.45 -7.61 -23.51
#